data_AF-B4K737-F1
#
_entry.id   AF-B4K737-F1
#
_cell.length_a   1.000
_cell.length_b   1.000
_cell.length_c   1.000
_cell.angle_alpha   90.00
_cell.angle_beta   90.00
_cell.angle_gamma   90.00
#
_symmetry.space_group_name_H-M   'P 1'
#
loop_
_entity.id
_entity.type
_entity.pdbx_description
1 polymer ?
#
loop_
_entity_poly.entity_id
_entity_poly.type
_entity_poly.pdbx_seq_one_letter_code
_entity_poly.pdbx_strand_id
1 'polypeptide(L)'
;MLFNVFYLFIIIVLILSAPGPRPWPILGNLDIIGQFDNPFKGFGTLANCYGDIYSLTLGHTRCLVVNNLDLIREVLNKNGKFFGGRPDFLRYHKLFGGDRNNSLALCEWSQLQQKRRNLARRYCSPRESSSYFSKMSLIGCAEADILMDELEKVILPGQPLELKPILNAACANMFSQYMCSMRFEYDDEEFKKMVWFFDEIFWEINQGHPLDFLPWLSPFYKQHTNRIAHWSTTIRKFILNRVLEHRELNIDPEEPDNDFTDALLKSLIENENMCRNTIIFMLEDFIGGHSAVGNLIMLVLAYIAKDPAIGRHIQCEADFVSNEGKRSITLEDMEQMPYTMATIFEVLRYSSSPIVPHVATEDSVISGYGVTRGTIVFINNYVLNMSENSWKKPQNFCPERFLEVQLRKNLPHFLPFSIGKRTCIGQNLVRGFGFILLSNILLRYNISSQDISNIKINPASLALPANCFPLILTARSSILLIISIALQVRHISIL
;
A
#
# COMPACT_ATOMS: atom_id res chain seq x y z
N MET A 1 19.86 -53.09 1.91
CA MET A 1 18.77 -52.63 2.80
C MET A 1 19.23 -51.65 3.89
N LEU A 2 20.48 -51.74 4.39
CA LEU A 2 21.02 -50.81 5.40
C LEU A 2 21.37 -49.40 4.88
N PHE A 3 21.60 -49.23 3.57
CA PHE A 3 21.89 -47.92 2.96
C PHE A 3 20.67 -47.00 2.85
N ASN A 4 19.46 -47.56 2.70
CA ASN A 4 18.21 -46.78 2.67
C ASN A 4 17.76 -46.31 4.05
N VAL A 5 18.13 -47.03 5.12
CA VAL A 5 17.87 -46.60 6.49
C VAL A 5 18.77 -45.41 6.84
N PHE A 6 20.02 -45.38 6.35
CA PHE A 6 20.93 -44.25 6.56
C PHE A 6 20.49 -42.98 5.83
N TYR A 7 19.92 -43.09 4.62
CA TYR A 7 19.34 -41.96 3.89
C TYR A 7 18.04 -41.45 4.56
N LEU A 8 17.24 -42.35 5.12
CA LEU A 8 16.08 -41.97 5.93
C LEU A 8 16.50 -41.37 7.28
N PHE A 9 17.62 -41.81 7.87
CA PHE A 9 18.22 -41.23 9.07
C PHE A 9 18.83 -39.85 8.82
N ILE A 10 19.29 -39.56 7.60
CA ILE A 10 19.72 -38.22 7.17
C ILE A 10 18.51 -37.29 6.91
N ILE A 11 17.32 -37.83 6.65
CA ILE A 11 16.07 -37.05 6.62
C ILE A 11 15.52 -36.82 8.03
N ILE A 12 15.88 -37.67 9.00
CA ILE A 12 15.77 -37.40 10.44
C ILE A 12 17.05 -36.67 10.91
N VAL A 13 17.46 -35.63 10.18
CA VAL A 13 18.15 -34.52 10.87
C VAL A 13 17.12 -34.02 11.87
N LEU A 14 17.40 -34.14 13.16
CA LEU A 14 16.72 -33.37 14.20
C LEU A 14 16.68 -31.93 13.71
N ILE A 15 15.59 -31.53 13.05
CA ILE A 15 15.60 -30.24 12.37
C ILE A 15 15.60 -29.22 13.50
N LEU A 16 16.76 -28.57 13.66
CA LEU A 16 16.98 -27.66 14.76
C LEU A 16 15.86 -26.62 14.71
N SER A 17 15.13 -26.48 15.80
CA SER A 17 14.14 -25.42 15.91
C SER A 17 14.88 -24.10 16.08
N ALA A 18 14.40 -23.05 15.42
CA ALA A 18 14.93 -21.71 15.64
C ALA A 18 14.84 -21.35 17.13
N PRO A 19 15.84 -20.65 17.69
CA PRO A 19 15.79 -20.20 19.08
C PRO A 19 14.55 -19.32 19.30
N GLY A 20 14.10 -19.15 20.54
CA GLY A 20 12.94 -18.32 20.82
C GLY A 20 12.50 -18.39 22.27
N PRO A 21 11.65 -17.45 22.72
CA PRO A 21 11.10 -17.47 24.06
C PRO A 21 10.19 -18.69 24.25
N ARG A 22 10.24 -19.29 25.45
CA ARG A 22 9.33 -20.38 25.80
C ARG A 22 7.88 -19.87 25.82
N PRO A 23 6.97 -20.48 25.06
CA PRO A 23 5.57 -20.03 25.01
C PRO A 23 4.80 -20.43 26.26
N TRP A 24 3.89 -19.56 26.71
CA TRP A 24 2.85 -19.91 27.67
C TRP A 24 1.83 -20.88 27.05
N PRO A 25 1.22 -21.77 27.85
CA PRO A 25 0.07 -22.53 27.39
C PRO A 25 -1.03 -21.60 26.86
N ILE A 26 -1.63 -21.96 25.72
CA ILE A 26 -2.76 -21.26 25.07
C ILE A 26 -2.42 -19.87 24.48
N LEU A 27 -1.77 -18.99 25.24
CA LEU A 27 -1.44 -17.62 24.80
C LEU A 27 -0.19 -17.54 23.93
N GLY A 28 0.71 -18.50 24.06
CA GLY A 28 2.01 -18.45 23.39
C GLY A 28 2.88 -17.33 23.97
N ASN A 29 3.34 -16.42 23.12
CA ASN A 29 4.20 -15.28 23.42
C ASN A 29 3.46 -13.94 23.22
N LEU A 30 2.12 -13.95 23.21
CA LEU A 30 1.31 -12.73 23.08
C LEU A 30 1.54 -11.76 24.25
N ASP A 31 1.87 -12.27 25.43
CA ASP A 31 2.25 -11.48 26.62
C ASP A 31 3.55 -10.68 26.40
N ILE A 32 4.49 -11.23 25.64
CA ILE A 32 5.75 -10.55 25.29
C ILE A 32 5.49 -9.48 24.24
N ILE A 33 4.79 -9.84 23.15
CA ILE A 33 4.54 -8.90 22.04
C ILE A 33 3.59 -7.78 22.48
N GLY A 34 2.61 -8.07 23.35
CA GLY A 34 1.65 -7.09 23.85
C GLY A 34 2.23 -6.00 24.75
N GLN A 35 3.51 -6.11 25.17
CA GLN A 35 4.22 -5.05 25.90
C GLN A 35 4.69 -3.91 24.99
N PHE A 36 4.63 -4.09 23.66
CA PHE A 36 5.07 -3.11 22.70
C PHE A 36 3.87 -2.46 22.01
N ASP A 37 3.84 -1.12 21.99
CA ASP A 37 2.87 -0.36 21.19
C ASP A 37 2.98 -0.69 19.69
N ASN A 38 4.17 -1.10 19.26
CA ASN A 38 4.45 -1.57 17.91
C ASN A 38 5.09 -2.97 17.94
N PRO A 39 4.39 -4.02 17.46
CA PRO A 39 4.90 -5.39 17.41
C PRO A 39 6.21 -5.56 16.62
N PHE A 40 6.44 -4.79 15.56
CA PHE A 40 7.66 -4.87 14.74
C PHE A 40 8.90 -4.32 15.46
N LYS A 41 8.71 -3.33 16.35
CA LYS A 41 9.75 -2.91 17.30
C LYS A 41 10.01 -3.99 18.35
N GLY A 42 8.95 -4.64 18.83
CA GLY A 42 9.07 -5.82 19.70
C GLY A 42 9.86 -6.94 19.06
N PHE A 43 9.61 -7.21 17.78
CA PHE A 43 10.37 -8.19 17.01
C PHE A 43 11.87 -7.85 16.93
N GLY A 44 12.21 -6.58 16.66
CA GLY A 44 13.61 -6.14 16.69
C GLY A 44 14.25 -6.27 18.07
N THR A 45 13.50 -6.01 19.14
CA THR A 45 14.00 -6.15 20.51
C THR A 45 14.32 -7.60 20.85
N LEU A 46 13.47 -8.55 20.42
CA LEU A 46 13.70 -9.98 20.63
C LEU A 46 14.87 -10.52 19.79
N ALA A 47 15.13 -9.93 18.62
CA ALA A 47 16.29 -10.30 17.80
C ALA A 47 17.63 -10.10 18.54
N ASN A 48 17.72 -9.13 19.45
CA ASN A 48 18.92 -8.93 20.29
C ASN A 48 19.20 -10.10 21.24
N CYS A 49 18.16 -10.86 21.62
CA CYS A 49 18.27 -12.00 22.53
C CYS A 49 18.43 -13.33 21.80
N TYR A 50 17.75 -13.49 20.67
CA TYR A 50 17.64 -14.79 19.98
C TYR A 50 18.34 -14.82 18.62
N GLY A 51 18.88 -13.70 18.14
CA GLY A 51 19.50 -13.56 16.82
C GLY A 51 18.50 -13.13 15.74
N ASP A 52 18.98 -13.00 14.49
CA ASP A 52 18.19 -12.46 13.38
C ASP A 52 17.05 -13.38 12.91
N ILE A 53 17.06 -14.65 13.32
CA ILE A 53 16.02 -15.64 13.08
C ILE A 53 15.61 -16.31 14.39
N TYR A 54 14.33 -16.24 14.73
CA TYR A 54 13.82 -16.87 15.95
C TYR A 54 12.34 -17.24 15.81
N SER A 55 11.92 -18.21 16.61
CA SER A 55 10.55 -18.73 16.67
C SER A 55 9.71 -17.98 17.70
N LEU A 56 8.42 -17.86 17.41
CA LEU A 56 7.38 -17.41 18.32
C LEU A 56 6.18 -18.33 18.20
N THR A 57 5.37 -18.39 19.25
CA THR A 57 4.02 -18.93 19.16
C THR A 57 3.04 -17.81 19.51
N LEU A 58 2.12 -17.43 18.62
CA LEU A 58 1.10 -16.44 18.93
C LEU A 58 -0.24 -17.15 19.07
N GLY A 59 -0.76 -17.22 20.30
CA GLY A 59 -1.86 -18.14 20.62
C GLY A 59 -1.43 -19.58 20.41
N HIS A 60 -2.00 -20.24 19.39
CA HIS A 60 -1.63 -21.59 18.95
C HIS A 60 -0.85 -21.60 17.63
N THR A 61 -0.64 -20.42 17.04
CA THR A 61 -0.04 -20.28 15.71
C THR A 61 1.48 -20.24 15.82
N ARG A 62 2.14 -21.15 15.09
CA ARG A 62 3.61 -21.17 14.97
C ARG A 62 4.07 -20.04 14.07
N CYS A 63 5.03 -19.28 14.54
CA CYS A 63 5.56 -18.11 13.88
C CYS A 63 7.10 -18.16 13.84
N LEU A 64 7.67 -17.56 12.81
CA LEU A 64 9.10 -17.34 12.66
C LEU A 64 9.31 -15.88 12.26
N VAL A 65 10.29 -15.21 12.86
CA VAL A 65 10.64 -13.83 12.52
C VAL A 65 12.02 -13.81 11.87
N VAL A 66 12.17 -13.06 10.78
CA VAL A 66 13.46 -12.80 10.14
C VAL A 66 13.74 -11.30 10.09
N ASN A 67 14.95 -10.88 10.49
CA ASN A 67 15.29 -9.48 10.75
C ASN A 67 16.41 -8.90 9.88
N ASN A 68 17.11 -9.73 9.09
CA ASN A 68 18.19 -9.28 8.22
C ASN A 68 17.92 -9.56 6.73
N LEU A 69 18.64 -8.87 5.86
CA LEU A 69 18.41 -8.90 4.42
C LEU A 69 18.63 -10.29 3.80
N ASP A 70 19.62 -11.05 4.26
CA ASP A 70 19.97 -12.35 3.68
C ASP A 70 18.90 -13.40 3.98
N LEU A 71 18.37 -13.42 5.20
CA LEU A 71 17.23 -14.25 5.58
C LEU A 71 15.97 -13.85 4.81
N ILE A 72 15.73 -12.55 4.65
CA ILE A 72 14.58 -12.05 3.86
C ILE A 72 14.67 -12.53 2.41
N ARG A 73 15.86 -12.46 1.80
CA ARG A 73 16.11 -12.98 0.44
C ARG A 73 16.00 -14.50 0.38
N GLU A 74 16.46 -15.21 1.40
CA GLU A 74 16.27 -16.64 1.49
C GLU A 74 14.77 -16.99 1.47
N VAL A 75 13.96 -16.34 2.30
CA VAL A 75 12.51 -16.58 2.37
C VAL A 75 11.80 -16.20 1.07
N LEU A 76 12.00 -14.98 0.59
CA LEU A 76 11.16 -14.39 -0.47
C LEU A 76 11.62 -14.78 -1.88
N ASN A 77 12.93 -14.99 -2.09
CA ASN A 77 13.49 -15.33 -3.40
C ASN A 77 13.89 -16.82 -3.48
N LYS A 78 14.92 -17.23 -2.74
CA LYS A 78 15.50 -18.59 -2.84
C LYS A 78 14.45 -19.67 -2.54
N ASN A 79 13.72 -19.48 -1.45
CA ASN A 79 12.69 -20.38 -0.96
C ASN A 79 11.27 -19.88 -1.25
N GLY A 80 11.12 -18.89 -2.14
CA GLY A 80 9.83 -18.25 -2.40
C GLY A 80 8.72 -19.20 -2.87
N LYS A 81 9.06 -20.40 -3.37
CA LYS A 81 8.09 -21.46 -3.69
C LYS A 81 7.46 -22.10 -2.45
N PHE A 82 8.19 -22.15 -1.34
CA PHE A 82 7.78 -22.75 -0.07
C PHE A 82 7.04 -21.76 0.84
N PHE A 83 7.31 -20.46 0.68
CA PHE A 83 6.74 -19.40 1.52
C PHE A 83 5.72 -18.56 0.73
N GLY A 84 4.97 -19.21 -0.16
CA GLY A 84 3.97 -18.54 -0.98
C GLY A 84 2.64 -18.27 -0.26
N GLY A 85 2.35 -18.94 0.86
CA GLY A 85 1.05 -18.89 1.52
C GLY A 85 0.76 -17.58 2.24
N ARG A 86 -0.48 -17.41 2.71
CA ARG A 86 -0.95 -16.22 3.46
C ARG A 86 -1.70 -16.64 4.73
N PRO A 87 -1.67 -15.82 5.81
CA PRO A 87 -2.39 -16.15 7.03
C PRO A 87 -3.90 -16.33 6.80
N ASP A 88 -4.48 -17.28 7.52
CA ASP A 88 -5.90 -17.66 7.43
C ASP A 88 -6.71 -17.05 8.57
N PHE A 89 -6.81 -15.72 8.58
CA PHE A 89 -7.46 -14.98 9.66
C PHE A 89 -8.97 -14.78 9.41
N LEU A 90 -9.79 -14.92 10.46
CA LEU A 90 -11.25 -14.80 10.39
C LEU A 90 -11.72 -13.47 9.75
N ARG A 91 -11.02 -12.36 10.04
CA ARG A 91 -11.34 -11.05 9.46
C ARG A 91 -11.16 -11.01 7.93
N TYR A 92 -10.19 -11.74 7.38
CA TYR A 92 -9.99 -11.81 5.93
C TYR A 92 -11.17 -12.48 5.23
N HIS A 93 -11.76 -13.52 5.83
CA HIS A 93 -12.99 -14.10 5.30
C HIS A 93 -14.14 -13.09 5.31
N LYS A 94 -14.28 -12.28 6.35
CA LYS A 94 -15.35 -11.25 6.42
C LYS A 94 -15.18 -10.15 5.38
N LEU A 95 -13.96 -9.78 5.03
CA LEU A 95 -13.68 -8.82 3.96
C LEU A 95 -14.08 -9.37 2.58
N PHE A 96 -13.77 -10.63 2.31
CA PHE A 96 -13.85 -11.20 0.97
C PHE A 96 -15.02 -12.20 0.79
N GLY A 97 -16.21 -11.83 1.28
CA GLY A 97 -17.44 -12.57 1.01
C GLY A 97 -17.51 -13.98 1.62
N GLY A 98 -16.82 -14.21 2.73
CA GLY A 98 -16.75 -15.50 3.42
C GLY A 98 -15.53 -16.35 3.04
N ASP A 99 -14.81 -15.99 1.97
CA ASP A 99 -13.63 -16.72 1.50
C ASP A 99 -12.50 -15.77 1.11
N ARG A 100 -11.42 -15.75 1.90
CA ARG A 100 -10.24 -14.92 1.60
C ARG A 100 -9.57 -15.26 0.27
N ASN A 101 -9.82 -16.45 -0.32
CA ASN A 101 -9.26 -16.83 -1.62
C ASN A 101 -9.85 -16.03 -2.79
N ASN A 102 -10.91 -15.28 -2.54
CA ASN A 102 -11.42 -14.30 -3.48
C ASN A 102 -10.44 -13.12 -3.70
N SER A 103 -9.67 -12.72 -2.68
CA SER A 103 -8.62 -11.70 -2.80
C SER A 103 -7.47 -12.17 -3.72
N LEU A 104 -6.75 -11.24 -4.31
CA LEU A 104 -5.48 -11.43 -4.99
C LEU A 104 -4.29 -11.38 -4.01
N ALA A 105 -4.38 -10.53 -3.00
CA ALA A 105 -3.32 -10.25 -2.04
C ALA A 105 -3.25 -11.27 -0.91
N LEU A 106 -4.42 -11.71 -0.42
CA LEU A 106 -4.57 -12.55 0.79
C LEU A 106 -4.91 -14.02 0.52
N CYS A 107 -5.13 -14.40 -0.74
CA CYS A 107 -5.38 -15.80 -1.11
C CYS A 107 -4.13 -16.68 -1.04
N GLU A 108 -4.35 -17.99 -1.05
CA GLU A 108 -3.29 -18.98 -1.20
C GLU A 108 -2.55 -18.86 -2.54
N TRP A 109 -1.29 -19.31 -2.53
CA TRP A 109 -0.53 -19.39 -3.76
C TRP A 109 -1.09 -20.52 -4.62
N SER A 110 -1.68 -20.17 -5.76
CA SER A 110 -2.41 -21.10 -6.62
C SER A 110 -2.24 -20.76 -8.10
N GLN A 111 -2.66 -21.66 -8.99
CA GLN A 111 -2.74 -21.37 -10.42
C GLN A 111 -3.73 -20.24 -10.72
N LEU A 112 -4.85 -20.21 -10.00
CA LEU A 112 -5.85 -19.14 -10.12
C LEU A 112 -5.26 -17.77 -9.77
N GLN A 113 -4.51 -17.69 -8.67
CA GLN A 113 -3.81 -16.47 -8.26
C GLN A 113 -2.81 -15.99 -9.32
N GLN A 114 -2.04 -16.91 -9.89
CA GLN A 114 -1.08 -16.59 -10.96
C GLN A 114 -1.78 -16.10 -12.22
N LYS A 115 -2.90 -16.74 -12.62
CA LYS A 115 -3.72 -16.29 -13.75
C LYS A 115 -4.26 -14.88 -13.53
N ARG A 116 -4.84 -14.60 -12.35
CA ARG A 116 -5.32 -13.28 -11.94
C ARG A 116 -4.20 -12.22 -12.00
N ARG A 117 -3.00 -12.51 -11.49
CA ARG A 117 -1.84 -11.63 -11.58
C ARG A 117 -1.37 -11.40 -13.02
N ASN A 118 -1.36 -12.43 -13.85
CA ASN A 118 -0.95 -12.33 -15.24
C ASN A 118 -1.90 -11.42 -16.01
N LEU A 119 -3.21 -11.54 -15.80
CA LEU A 119 -4.24 -10.68 -16.41
C LEU A 119 -4.05 -9.20 -16.02
N ALA A 120 -3.76 -8.93 -14.75
CA ALA A 120 -3.56 -7.57 -14.26
C ALA A 120 -2.21 -6.94 -14.63
N ARG A 121 -1.21 -7.73 -15.04
CA ARG A 121 0.20 -7.28 -15.17
C ARG A 121 0.36 -6.08 -16.11
N ARG A 122 -0.29 -6.10 -17.28
CA ARG A 122 -0.15 -5.02 -18.29
C ARG A 122 -0.71 -3.68 -17.80
N TYR A 123 -1.77 -3.72 -16.98
CA TYR A 123 -2.39 -2.53 -16.40
C TYR A 123 -1.59 -1.99 -15.21
N CYS A 124 -1.02 -2.87 -14.39
CA CYS A 124 -0.36 -2.43 -13.14
C CYS A 124 1.13 -2.11 -13.30
N SER A 125 1.74 -2.56 -14.39
CA SER A 125 3.15 -2.32 -14.70
C SER A 125 3.30 -1.78 -16.13
N PRO A 126 2.68 -0.62 -16.44
CA PRO A 126 2.80 -0.01 -17.76
C PRO A 126 4.26 0.36 -18.02
N ARG A 127 4.73 0.10 -19.24
CA ARG A 127 6.06 0.53 -19.70
C ARG A 127 5.96 1.99 -20.16
N GLU A 128 7.00 2.79 -19.97
CA GLU A 128 7.01 4.22 -20.33
C GLU A 128 6.57 4.49 -21.77
N SER A 129 6.97 3.64 -22.73
CA SER A 129 6.59 3.77 -24.13
C SER A 129 5.21 3.19 -24.49
N SER A 130 4.41 2.75 -23.51
CA SER A 130 3.13 2.06 -23.77
C SER A 130 1.94 3.02 -23.67
N SER A 131 0.87 2.72 -24.42
CA SER A 131 -0.40 3.46 -24.33
C SER A 131 -0.98 3.47 -22.91
N TYR A 132 -0.73 2.44 -22.11
CA TYR A 132 -1.14 2.39 -20.70
C TYR A 132 -0.40 3.41 -19.83
N PHE A 133 0.88 3.68 -20.10
CA PHE A 133 1.62 4.72 -19.39
C PHE A 133 1.08 6.11 -19.74
N SER A 134 0.86 6.37 -21.04
CA SER A 134 0.24 7.62 -21.49
C SER A 134 -1.17 7.79 -20.92
N LYS A 135 -1.99 6.73 -20.86
CA LYS A 135 -3.32 6.73 -20.22
C LYS A 135 -3.20 7.07 -18.72
N MET A 136 -2.26 6.46 -18.02
CA MET A 136 -2.01 6.72 -16.59
C MET A 136 -1.58 8.18 -16.35
N SER A 137 -0.67 8.71 -17.18
CA SER A 137 -0.23 10.11 -17.13
C SER A 137 -1.41 11.06 -17.33
N LEU A 138 -2.18 10.87 -18.41
CA LEU A 138 -3.32 11.72 -18.75
C LEU A 138 -4.40 11.73 -17.66
N ILE A 139 -4.78 10.55 -17.16
CA ILE A 139 -5.77 10.43 -16.07
C ILE A 139 -5.27 11.07 -14.79
N GLY A 140 -4.01 10.80 -14.42
CA GLY A 140 -3.42 11.39 -13.23
C GLY A 140 -3.38 12.92 -13.31
N CYS A 141 -2.99 13.49 -14.44
CA CYS A 141 -2.93 14.94 -14.62
C CYS A 141 -4.32 15.57 -14.56
N ALA A 142 -5.28 15.02 -15.30
CA ALA A 142 -6.65 15.53 -15.31
C ALA A 142 -7.29 15.50 -13.92
N GLU A 143 -7.13 14.40 -13.17
CA GLU A 143 -7.67 14.31 -11.82
C GLU A 143 -6.91 15.19 -10.82
N ALA A 144 -5.60 15.43 -11.02
CA ALA A 144 -4.84 16.38 -10.22
C ALA A 144 -5.30 17.83 -10.44
N ASP A 145 -5.60 18.23 -11.68
CA ASP A 145 -6.16 19.55 -11.98
C ASP A 145 -7.53 19.72 -11.29
N ILE A 146 -8.41 18.72 -11.38
CA ILE A 146 -9.71 18.75 -10.69
C ILE A 146 -9.55 18.79 -9.17
N LEU A 147 -8.60 18.03 -8.61
CA LEU A 147 -8.28 18.11 -7.18
C LEU A 147 -7.86 19.53 -6.78
N MET A 148 -7.11 20.26 -7.61
CA MET A 148 -6.75 21.65 -7.31
C MET A 148 -7.98 22.55 -7.24
N ASP A 149 -8.92 22.38 -8.17
CA ASP A 149 -10.19 23.11 -8.20
C ASP A 149 -11.05 22.79 -6.96
N GLU A 150 -11.13 21.51 -6.55
CA GLU A 150 -11.85 21.10 -5.35
C GLU A 150 -11.20 21.62 -4.07
N LEU A 151 -9.85 21.66 -4.03
CA LEU A 151 -9.11 22.25 -2.91
C LEU A 151 -9.36 23.75 -2.79
N GLU A 152 -9.40 24.49 -3.91
CA GLU A 152 -9.65 25.94 -3.89
C GLU A 152 -11.02 26.29 -3.28
N LYS A 153 -12.04 25.43 -3.48
CA LYS A 153 -13.38 25.60 -2.90
C LYS A 153 -13.42 25.45 -1.38
N VAL A 154 -12.54 24.62 -0.82
CA VAL A 154 -12.61 24.22 0.61
C VAL A 154 -11.49 24.82 1.47
N ILE A 155 -10.40 25.31 0.86
CA ILE A 155 -9.31 25.94 1.59
C ILE A 155 -9.74 27.32 2.07
N LEU A 156 -9.65 27.52 3.38
CA LEU A 156 -9.74 28.83 4.00
C LEU A 156 -8.33 29.28 4.45
N PRO A 157 -7.88 30.49 4.10
CA PRO A 157 -6.53 30.95 4.42
C PRO A 157 -6.18 30.79 5.91
N GLY A 158 -5.09 30.07 6.18
CA GLY A 158 -4.58 29.84 7.54
C GLY A 158 -5.42 28.89 8.40
N GLN A 159 -6.48 28.27 7.86
CA GLN A 159 -7.31 27.32 8.59
C GLN A 159 -6.88 25.87 8.35
N PRO A 160 -6.96 25.01 9.37
CA PRO A 160 -6.74 23.58 9.22
C PRO A 160 -7.82 22.94 8.32
N LEU A 161 -7.39 22.07 7.40
CA LEU A 161 -8.24 21.28 6.51
C LEU A 161 -8.04 19.79 6.81
N GLU A 162 -9.15 19.07 6.96
CA GLU A 162 -9.17 17.60 6.94
C GLU A 162 -8.92 17.12 5.50
N LEU A 163 -7.65 17.01 5.14
CA LEU A 163 -7.20 16.82 3.75
C LEU A 163 -7.34 15.37 3.26
N LYS A 164 -7.25 14.39 4.17
CA LYS A 164 -7.21 12.97 3.78
C LYS A 164 -8.42 12.50 2.96
N PRO A 165 -9.68 12.86 3.30
CA PRO A 165 -10.85 12.44 2.52
C PRO A 165 -10.80 12.90 1.05
N ILE A 166 -10.47 14.17 0.80
CA ILE A 166 -10.39 14.73 -0.56
C ILE A 166 -9.21 14.15 -1.34
N LEU A 167 -8.06 13.88 -0.69
CA LEU A 167 -6.94 13.18 -1.31
C LEU A 167 -7.30 11.73 -1.69
N ASN A 168 -7.96 11.02 -0.79
CA ASN A 168 -8.40 9.65 -1.06
C ASN A 168 -9.44 9.60 -2.20
N ALA A 169 -10.33 10.58 -2.29
CA ALA A 169 -11.28 10.71 -3.39
C ALA A 169 -10.57 10.90 -4.74
N ALA A 170 -9.59 11.81 -4.81
CA ALA A 170 -8.76 11.98 -6.01
C ALA A 170 -8.03 10.70 -6.41
N CYS A 171 -7.40 10.01 -5.44
CA CYS A 171 -6.76 8.73 -5.69
C CYS A 171 -7.78 7.70 -6.20
N ALA A 172 -8.96 7.62 -5.60
CA ALA A 172 -9.99 6.66 -5.99
C ALA A 172 -10.44 6.90 -7.45
N ASN A 173 -10.64 8.16 -7.83
CA ASN A 173 -10.93 8.55 -9.21
C ASN A 173 -9.78 8.22 -10.17
N MET A 174 -8.52 8.41 -9.79
CA MET A 174 -7.38 8.00 -10.63
C MET A 174 -7.40 6.49 -10.90
N PHE A 175 -7.63 5.68 -9.86
CA PHE A 175 -7.70 4.23 -9.99
C PHE A 175 -8.94 3.76 -10.75
N SER A 176 -10.13 4.31 -10.46
CA SER A 176 -11.38 3.93 -11.14
C SER A 176 -11.40 4.35 -12.60
N GLN A 177 -10.84 5.52 -12.94
CA GLN A 177 -10.70 5.93 -14.35
C GLN A 177 -9.69 5.05 -15.08
N TYR A 178 -8.56 4.75 -14.46
CA TYR A 178 -7.52 3.97 -15.12
C TYR A 178 -7.92 2.51 -15.32
N MET A 179 -8.47 1.87 -14.28
CA MET A 179 -8.85 0.45 -14.30
C MET A 179 -10.22 0.21 -14.93
N CYS A 180 -11.14 1.15 -14.78
CA CYS A 180 -12.55 0.93 -15.12
C CYS A 180 -13.13 2.02 -16.02
N SER A 181 -12.36 3.00 -16.47
CA SER A 181 -12.84 4.16 -17.24
C SER A 181 -14.09 4.82 -16.64
N MET A 182 -14.13 4.91 -15.30
CA MET A 182 -15.22 5.54 -14.53
C MET A 182 -14.66 6.62 -13.62
N ARG A 183 -15.28 7.80 -13.64
CA ARG A 183 -15.03 8.90 -12.71
C ARG A 183 -16.31 9.24 -11.96
N PHE A 184 -16.18 9.69 -10.72
CA PHE A 184 -17.28 10.11 -9.88
C PHE A 184 -17.05 11.55 -9.38
N GLU A 185 -18.13 12.28 -9.15
CA GLU A 185 -18.05 13.61 -8.57
C GLU A 185 -17.71 13.54 -7.08
N TYR A 186 -17.05 14.57 -6.57
CA TYR A 186 -16.54 14.60 -5.19
C TYR A 186 -17.67 14.72 -4.16
N ASP A 187 -18.83 15.25 -4.56
CA ASP A 187 -20.02 15.36 -3.75
C ASP A 187 -20.95 14.13 -3.84
N ASP A 188 -20.68 13.16 -4.72
CA ASP A 188 -21.41 11.89 -4.80
C ASP A 188 -21.30 11.13 -3.46
N GLU A 189 -22.43 11.01 -2.77
CA GLU A 189 -22.51 10.38 -1.44
C GLU A 189 -22.17 8.89 -1.46
N GLU A 190 -22.52 8.16 -2.53
CA GLU A 190 -22.19 6.74 -2.63
C GLU A 190 -20.69 6.56 -2.86
N PHE A 191 -20.10 7.42 -3.69
CA PHE A 191 -18.66 7.44 -3.94
C PHE A 191 -17.87 7.79 -2.68
N LYS A 192 -18.20 8.89 -1.99
CA LYS A 192 -17.57 9.29 -0.72
C LYS A 192 -17.61 8.16 0.31
N LYS A 193 -18.76 7.50 0.44
CA LYS A 193 -18.93 6.36 1.35
C LYS A 193 -18.07 5.16 0.96
N MET A 194 -17.97 4.86 -0.33
CA MET A 194 -17.10 3.79 -0.85
C MET A 194 -15.63 4.08 -0.53
N VAL A 195 -15.16 5.30 -0.82
CA VAL A 195 -13.79 5.75 -0.52
C VAL A 195 -13.48 5.67 0.96
N TRP A 196 -14.39 6.16 1.81
CA TRP A 196 -14.26 6.09 3.27
C TRP A 196 -14.12 4.64 3.77
N PHE A 197 -14.97 3.73 3.28
CA PHE A 197 -14.92 2.32 3.70
C PHE A 197 -13.67 1.59 3.19
N PHE A 198 -13.14 1.94 2.03
CA PHE A 198 -11.84 1.39 1.62
C PHE A 198 -10.71 1.86 2.53
N ASP A 199 -10.72 3.12 2.97
CA ASP A 199 -9.71 3.65 3.89
C ASP A 199 -9.81 3.01 5.29
N GLU A 200 -11.01 2.78 5.81
CA GLU A 200 -11.23 1.98 7.02
C GLU A 200 -10.70 0.55 6.87
N ILE A 201 -10.98 -0.12 5.75
CA ILE A 201 -10.45 -1.46 5.46
C ILE A 201 -8.93 -1.44 5.36
N PHE A 202 -8.34 -0.40 4.74
CA PHE A 202 -6.88 -0.26 4.64
C PHE A 202 -6.25 -0.13 6.03
N TRP A 203 -6.84 0.65 6.92
CA TRP A 203 -6.45 0.72 8.32
C TRP A 203 -6.54 -0.65 9.00
N GLU A 204 -7.68 -1.32 8.88
CA GLU A 204 -8.02 -2.58 9.54
C GLU A 204 -7.17 -3.77 9.08
N ILE A 205 -6.79 -3.83 7.79
CA ILE A 205 -5.90 -4.88 7.29
C ILE A 205 -4.50 -4.76 7.92
N ASN A 206 -4.05 -3.55 8.20
CA ASN A 206 -2.74 -3.25 8.80
C ASN A 206 -2.73 -3.39 10.34
N GLN A 207 -3.85 -3.72 10.98
CA GLN A 207 -3.89 -4.00 12.42
C GLN A 207 -3.60 -5.49 12.72
N GLY A 208 -2.95 -5.75 13.86
CA GLY A 208 -2.68 -7.08 14.39
C GLY A 208 -3.55 -7.40 15.61
N HIS A 209 -4.80 -7.81 15.39
CA HIS A 209 -5.74 -8.04 16.48
C HIS A 209 -5.50 -9.39 17.20
N PRO A 210 -5.73 -9.49 18.52
CA PRO A 210 -5.71 -10.76 19.23
C PRO A 210 -6.58 -11.85 18.59
N LEU A 211 -7.71 -11.47 17.98
CA LEU A 211 -8.61 -12.37 17.25
C LEU A 211 -7.89 -13.19 16.17
N ASP A 212 -6.85 -12.64 15.53
CA ASP A 212 -6.10 -13.32 14.46
C ASP A 212 -5.38 -14.58 14.96
N PHE A 213 -5.06 -14.63 16.26
CA PHE A 213 -4.28 -15.71 16.89
C PHE A 213 -5.08 -16.47 17.96
N LEU A 214 -6.15 -15.85 18.48
CA LEU A 214 -7.05 -16.37 19.51
C LEU A 214 -8.49 -16.41 18.97
N PRO A 215 -8.82 -17.36 18.07
CA PRO A 215 -10.12 -17.39 17.39
C PRO A 215 -11.31 -17.58 18.34
N TRP A 216 -11.08 -18.13 19.54
CA TRP A 216 -12.10 -18.25 20.59
C TRP A 216 -12.57 -16.88 21.13
N LEU A 217 -11.88 -15.79 20.83
CA LEU A 217 -12.33 -14.42 21.11
C LEU A 217 -13.46 -13.95 20.17
N SER A 218 -13.77 -14.70 19.11
CA SER A 218 -14.77 -14.33 18.10
C SER A 218 -16.11 -13.79 18.66
N PRO A 219 -16.71 -14.35 19.73
CA PRO A 219 -17.95 -13.80 20.31
C PRO A 219 -17.82 -12.33 20.77
N PHE A 220 -16.66 -11.94 21.29
CA PHE A 220 -16.38 -10.56 21.75
C PHE A 220 -16.10 -9.60 20.59
N TYR A 221 -15.72 -10.12 19.43
CA TYR A 221 -15.46 -9.34 18.21
C TYR A 221 -16.66 -9.29 17.25
N LYS A 222 -17.85 -9.71 17.67
CA LYS A 222 -19.04 -9.76 16.80
C LYS A 222 -19.40 -8.41 16.18
N GLN A 223 -19.38 -7.33 16.97
CA GLN A 223 -19.68 -5.99 16.45
C GLN A 223 -18.62 -5.53 15.44
N HIS A 224 -17.34 -5.74 15.76
CA HIS A 224 -16.22 -5.38 14.90
C HIS A 224 -16.24 -6.17 13.57
N THR A 225 -16.43 -7.49 13.63
CA THR A 225 -16.52 -8.33 12.42
C THR A 225 -17.76 -8.02 11.58
N ASN A 226 -18.89 -7.65 12.19
CA ASN A 226 -20.07 -7.16 11.47
C ASN A 226 -19.80 -5.82 10.78
N ARG A 227 -19.05 -4.92 11.41
CA ARG A 227 -18.63 -3.64 10.82
C ARG A 227 -17.75 -3.85 9.59
N ILE A 228 -16.76 -4.75 9.69
CA ILE A 228 -15.91 -5.16 8.55
C ILE A 228 -16.75 -5.70 7.39
N ALA A 229 -17.70 -6.59 7.69
CA ALA A 229 -18.59 -7.14 6.67
C ALA A 229 -19.52 -6.08 6.05
N HIS A 230 -19.96 -5.10 6.83
CA HIS A 230 -20.76 -3.97 6.33
C HIS A 230 -19.97 -3.14 5.32
N TRP A 231 -18.75 -2.73 5.68
CA TRP A 231 -17.87 -1.97 4.79
C TRP A 231 -17.63 -2.69 3.46
N SER A 232 -17.21 -3.97 3.52
CA SER A 232 -16.92 -4.74 2.31
C SER A 232 -18.16 -4.97 1.45
N THR A 233 -19.33 -5.19 2.06
CA THR A 233 -20.58 -5.38 1.31
C THR A 233 -21.04 -4.10 0.65
N THR A 234 -20.86 -2.93 1.28
CA THR A 234 -21.20 -1.64 0.66
C THR A 234 -20.29 -1.33 -0.54
N ILE A 235 -18.98 -1.54 -0.41
CA ILE A 235 -18.03 -1.40 -1.53
C ILE A 235 -18.44 -2.31 -2.69
N ARG A 236 -18.76 -3.58 -2.38
CA ARG A 236 -19.16 -4.56 -3.39
C ARG A 236 -20.41 -4.15 -4.16
N LYS A 237 -21.42 -3.64 -3.44
CA LYS A 237 -22.64 -3.11 -4.06
C LYS A 237 -22.34 -1.91 -4.97
N PHE A 238 -21.46 -1.01 -4.54
CA PHE A 238 -21.03 0.12 -5.38
C PHE A 238 -20.38 -0.37 -6.67
N ILE A 239 -19.40 -1.28 -6.60
CA ILE A 239 -18.71 -1.81 -7.79
C ILE A 239 -19.69 -2.55 -8.71
N LEU A 240 -20.57 -3.38 -8.15
CA LEU A 240 -21.60 -4.08 -8.93
C LEU A 240 -22.48 -3.11 -9.71
N ASN A 241 -23.10 -2.16 -9.01
CA ASN A 241 -24.12 -1.28 -9.60
C ASN A 241 -23.52 -0.20 -10.49
N ARG A 242 -22.37 0.37 -10.10
CA ARG A 242 -21.80 1.56 -10.76
C ARG A 242 -20.72 1.23 -11.79
N VAL A 243 -20.11 0.04 -11.71
CA VAL A 243 -19.02 -0.35 -12.62
C VAL A 243 -19.42 -1.52 -13.52
N LEU A 244 -20.06 -2.56 -12.97
CA LEU A 244 -20.24 -3.83 -13.70
C LEU A 244 -21.57 -3.95 -14.43
N GLU A 245 -22.71 -3.60 -13.81
CA GLU A 245 -24.05 -3.96 -14.32
C GLU A 245 -24.28 -3.54 -15.78
N HIS A 246 -23.98 -2.28 -16.13
CA HIS A 246 -24.11 -1.80 -17.51
C HIS A 246 -23.07 -2.42 -18.47
N ARG A 247 -21.87 -2.73 -17.98
CA ARG A 247 -20.78 -3.25 -18.82
C ARG A 247 -20.96 -4.72 -19.17
N GLU A 248 -21.46 -5.52 -18.23
CA GLU A 248 -21.77 -6.94 -18.46
C GLU A 248 -22.78 -7.13 -19.60
N LEU A 249 -23.71 -6.19 -19.79
CA LEU A 249 -24.76 -6.27 -20.82
C LEU A 249 -24.28 -5.85 -22.21
N ASN A 250 -23.19 -5.10 -22.33
CA ASN A 250 -22.78 -4.41 -23.56
C ASN A 250 -21.39 -4.82 -24.05
N ILE A 251 -20.73 -5.78 -23.39
CA ILE A 251 -19.37 -6.19 -23.76
C ILE A 251 -19.38 -6.96 -25.09
N ASP A 252 -18.55 -6.52 -26.04
CA ASP A 252 -18.29 -7.24 -27.29
C ASP A 252 -16.97 -8.03 -27.14
N PRO A 253 -17.00 -9.38 -27.24
CA PRO A 253 -15.80 -10.21 -27.15
C PRO A 253 -14.76 -9.95 -28.25
N GLU A 254 -15.16 -9.45 -29.42
CA GLU A 254 -14.29 -9.31 -30.58
C GLU A 254 -13.51 -7.98 -30.62
N GLU A 255 -14.00 -6.96 -29.93
CA GLU A 255 -13.33 -5.65 -29.81
C GLU A 255 -12.09 -5.74 -28.89
N PRO A 256 -11.09 -4.85 -29.01
CA PRO A 256 -9.98 -4.78 -28.06
C PRO A 256 -10.44 -4.31 -26.66
N ASP A 257 -9.67 -4.63 -25.62
CA ASP A 257 -9.98 -4.19 -24.25
C ASP A 257 -9.69 -2.70 -24.08
N ASN A 258 -10.67 -1.90 -23.65
CA ASN A 258 -10.45 -0.47 -23.37
C ASN A 258 -9.76 -0.25 -22.01
N ASP A 259 -10.05 -1.12 -21.06
CA ASP A 259 -9.54 -1.06 -19.69
C ASP A 259 -9.45 -2.46 -19.05
N PHE A 260 -9.23 -2.49 -17.73
CA PHE A 260 -9.05 -3.72 -17.00
C PHE A 260 -10.38 -4.45 -16.75
N THR A 261 -11.49 -3.72 -16.61
CA THR A 261 -12.82 -4.31 -16.48
C THR A 261 -13.20 -5.11 -17.72
N ASP A 262 -12.96 -4.57 -18.92
CA ASP A 262 -13.23 -5.28 -20.18
C ASP A 262 -12.42 -6.58 -20.27
N ALA A 263 -11.13 -6.52 -19.93
CA ALA A 263 -10.27 -7.71 -19.92
C ALA A 263 -10.72 -8.78 -18.92
N LEU A 264 -11.31 -8.37 -17.79
CA LEU A 264 -11.90 -9.30 -16.83
C LEU A 264 -13.16 -9.97 -17.37
N LEU A 265 -14.05 -9.19 -17.98
CA LEU A 265 -15.29 -9.67 -18.56
C LEU A 265 -15.00 -10.64 -19.72
N LYS A 266 -14.08 -10.32 -20.62
CA LYS A 266 -13.72 -11.22 -21.73
C LYS A 266 -13.01 -12.48 -21.24
N SER A 267 -12.13 -12.36 -20.24
CA SER A 267 -11.51 -13.55 -19.63
C SER A 267 -12.53 -14.48 -18.94
N LEU A 268 -13.72 -13.98 -18.57
CA LEU A 268 -14.82 -14.80 -18.06
C LEU A 268 -15.53 -15.56 -19.19
N ILE A 269 -15.73 -14.91 -20.35
CA ILE A 269 -16.35 -15.51 -21.54
C ILE A 269 -15.46 -16.62 -22.10
N GLU A 270 -14.16 -16.39 -22.18
CA GLU A 270 -13.19 -17.34 -22.76
C GLU A 270 -12.87 -18.54 -21.85
N ASN A 271 -13.22 -18.50 -20.56
CA ASN A 271 -12.74 -19.50 -19.61
C ASN A 271 -13.78 -19.90 -18.57
N GLU A 272 -14.33 -21.10 -18.76
CA GLU A 272 -15.32 -21.72 -17.86
C GLU A 272 -14.88 -21.84 -16.39
N ASN A 273 -13.56 -21.84 -16.12
CA ASN A 273 -13.03 -21.90 -14.75
C ASN A 273 -12.94 -20.52 -14.06
N MET A 274 -13.25 -19.42 -14.75
CA MET A 274 -13.35 -18.11 -14.13
C MET A 274 -14.79 -17.89 -13.64
N CYS A 275 -14.94 -17.43 -12.40
CA CYS A 275 -16.25 -17.13 -11.82
C CYS A 275 -16.50 -15.62 -11.86
N ARG A 276 -17.75 -15.18 -12.04
CA ARG A 276 -18.16 -13.76 -11.94
C ARG A 276 -17.65 -13.08 -10.66
N ASN A 277 -17.61 -13.80 -9.54
CA ASN A 277 -17.03 -13.30 -8.29
C ASN A 277 -15.57 -12.87 -8.46
N THR A 278 -14.78 -13.56 -9.28
CA THR A 278 -13.39 -13.19 -9.55
C THR A 278 -13.28 -11.77 -10.10
N ILE A 279 -14.19 -11.33 -10.96
CA ILE A 279 -14.19 -9.98 -11.53
C ILE A 279 -14.38 -8.95 -10.42
N ILE A 280 -15.46 -9.12 -9.64
CA ILE A 280 -15.85 -8.21 -8.56
C ILE A 280 -14.69 -8.04 -7.57
N PHE A 281 -14.11 -9.15 -7.10
CA PHE A 281 -13.04 -9.11 -6.10
C PHE A 281 -11.71 -8.60 -6.66
N MET A 282 -11.42 -8.83 -7.95
CA MET A 282 -10.26 -8.21 -8.59
C MET A 282 -10.43 -6.69 -8.66
N LEU A 283 -11.61 -6.20 -9.07
CA LEU A 283 -11.89 -4.76 -9.06
C LEU A 283 -11.81 -4.18 -7.64
N GLU A 284 -12.33 -4.89 -6.63
CA GLU A 284 -12.19 -4.49 -5.21
C GLU A 284 -10.71 -4.31 -4.82
N ASP A 285 -9.86 -5.31 -5.11
CA ASP A 285 -8.43 -5.25 -4.75
C ASP A 285 -7.68 -4.12 -5.49
N PHE A 286 -7.98 -3.91 -6.78
CA PHE A 286 -7.27 -2.91 -7.58
C PHE A 286 -7.76 -1.48 -7.33
N ILE A 287 -9.07 -1.26 -7.22
CA ILE A 287 -9.62 0.04 -6.83
C ILE A 287 -9.17 0.38 -5.41
N GLY A 288 -9.16 -0.57 -4.48
CA GLY A 288 -8.68 -0.38 -3.11
C GLY A 288 -7.21 0.06 -2.99
N GLY A 289 -6.42 -0.09 -4.06
CA GLY A 289 -5.06 0.44 -4.14
C GLY A 289 -4.97 1.96 -3.94
N HIS A 290 -6.05 2.71 -4.19
CA HIS A 290 -6.08 4.16 -3.99
C HIS A 290 -5.80 4.55 -2.54
N SER A 291 -6.30 3.80 -1.55
CA SER A 291 -6.11 4.12 -0.14
C SER A 291 -4.64 4.04 0.26
N ALA A 292 -3.86 3.14 -0.35
CA ALA A 292 -2.41 3.08 -0.13
C ALA A 292 -1.71 4.35 -0.62
N VAL A 293 -2.11 4.90 -1.78
CA VAL A 293 -1.55 6.14 -2.34
C VAL A 293 -1.98 7.35 -1.51
N GLY A 294 -3.25 7.46 -1.15
CA GLY A 294 -3.73 8.60 -0.36
C GLY A 294 -3.11 8.66 1.04
N ASN A 295 -2.94 7.51 1.70
CA ASN A 295 -2.21 7.45 2.99
C ASN A 295 -0.72 7.78 2.83
N LEU A 296 -0.07 7.30 1.76
CA LEU A 296 1.32 7.65 1.44
C LEU A 296 1.50 9.15 1.25
N ILE A 297 0.64 9.79 0.45
CA ILE A 297 0.73 11.23 0.19
C ILE A 297 0.39 12.04 1.44
N MET A 298 -0.62 11.63 2.21
CA MET A 298 -0.91 12.27 3.51
C MET A 298 0.31 12.22 4.45
N LEU A 299 1.03 11.09 4.50
CA LEU A 299 2.28 10.98 5.26
C LEU A 299 3.40 11.88 4.71
N VAL A 300 3.58 11.96 3.39
CA VAL A 300 4.56 12.88 2.78
C VAL A 300 4.26 14.33 3.18
N LEU A 301 3.02 14.77 3.05
CA LEU A 301 2.59 16.12 3.42
C LEU A 301 2.79 16.38 4.92
N ALA A 302 2.60 15.37 5.75
CA ALA A 302 2.87 15.44 7.18
C ALA A 302 4.36 15.65 7.50
N TYR A 303 5.27 14.98 6.78
CA TYR A 303 6.72 15.21 6.93
C TYR A 303 7.14 16.58 6.39
N ILE A 304 6.51 17.06 5.30
CA ILE A 304 6.73 18.43 4.80
C ILE A 304 6.25 19.48 5.82
N ALA A 305 5.11 19.25 6.50
CA ALA A 305 4.65 20.14 7.55
C ALA A 305 5.60 20.17 8.76
N LYS A 306 6.27 19.04 9.06
CA LYS A 306 7.31 18.93 10.10
C LYS A 306 8.63 19.61 9.72
N ASP A 307 8.99 19.56 8.44
CA ASP A 307 10.18 20.19 7.89
C ASP A 307 9.88 20.86 6.53
N PRO A 308 9.55 22.17 6.54
CA PRO A 308 9.23 22.91 5.33
C PRO A 308 10.36 23.00 4.31
N ALA A 309 11.62 22.68 4.67
CA ALA A 309 12.72 22.64 3.72
C ALA A 309 12.50 21.58 2.63
N ILE A 310 11.91 20.43 3.01
CA ILE A 310 11.55 19.36 2.08
C ILE A 310 10.59 19.88 1.01
N GLY A 311 9.54 20.61 1.44
CA GLY A 311 8.56 21.21 0.55
C GLY A 311 9.19 22.21 -0.42
N ARG A 312 10.13 23.04 0.05
CA ARG A 312 10.85 24.01 -0.79
C ARG A 312 11.70 23.33 -1.87
N HIS A 313 12.36 22.21 -1.56
CA HIS A 313 13.14 21.48 -2.56
C HIS A 313 12.26 20.89 -3.67
N ILE A 314 11.14 20.27 -3.29
CA ILE A 314 10.13 19.76 -4.27
C ILE A 314 9.59 20.91 -5.12
N GLN A 315 9.29 22.05 -4.50
CA GLN A 315 8.82 23.25 -5.18
C GLN A 315 9.84 23.78 -6.19
N CYS A 316 11.13 23.82 -5.85
CA CYS A 316 12.18 24.22 -6.80
C CYS A 316 12.23 23.29 -8.03
N GLU A 317 12.11 21.97 -7.83
CA GLU A 317 12.03 21.03 -8.96
C GLU A 317 10.77 21.29 -9.79
N ALA A 318 9.62 21.43 -9.13
CA ALA A 318 8.34 21.65 -9.78
C ALA A 318 8.31 22.95 -10.59
N ASP A 319 8.82 24.06 -10.04
CA ASP A 319 8.89 25.35 -10.72
C ASP A 319 9.81 25.27 -11.95
N PHE A 320 10.94 24.57 -11.84
CA PHE A 320 11.86 24.36 -12.95
C PHE A 320 11.19 23.60 -14.11
N VAL A 321 10.60 22.43 -13.83
CA VAL A 321 10.01 21.60 -14.91
C VAL A 321 8.71 22.21 -15.47
N SER A 322 7.92 22.91 -14.64
CA SER A 322 6.65 23.55 -15.04
C SER A 322 6.83 24.91 -15.72
N ASN A 323 8.07 25.42 -15.81
CA ASN A 323 8.38 26.78 -16.27
C ASN A 323 7.63 27.83 -15.44
N GLU A 324 7.88 27.83 -14.13
CA GLU A 324 7.26 28.74 -13.15
C GLU A 324 5.74 28.59 -13.05
N GLY A 325 5.25 27.35 -13.12
CA GLY A 325 3.84 27.01 -12.95
C GLY A 325 2.95 27.27 -14.17
N LYS A 326 3.54 27.51 -15.36
CA LYS A 326 2.82 27.72 -16.64
C LYS A 326 2.09 26.48 -17.14
N ARG A 327 2.49 25.29 -16.70
CA ARG A 327 1.81 24.02 -16.97
C ARG A 327 1.79 23.15 -15.71
N SER A 328 0.86 22.20 -15.67
CA SER A 328 0.86 21.15 -14.63
C SER A 328 2.04 20.18 -14.83
N ILE A 329 2.40 19.48 -13.75
CA ILE A 329 3.43 18.43 -13.75
C ILE A 329 2.82 17.15 -14.29
N THR A 330 3.49 16.54 -15.27
CA THR A 330 3.05 15.28 -15.86
C THR A 330 3.99 14.13 -15.48
N LEU A 331 3.58 12.89 -15.75
CA LEU A 331 4.37 11.73 -15.38
C LEU A 331 5.75 11.68 -16.06
N GLU A 332 5.85 12.30 -17.24
CA GLU A 332 7.08 12.44 -18.03
C GLU A 332 8.12 13.33 -17.34
N ASP A 333 7.73 14.16 -16.38
CA ASP A 333 8.65 15.00 -15.59
C ASP A 333 9.31 14.25 -14.44
N MET A 334 8.89 13.01 -14.12
CA MET A 334 9.33 12.28 -12.93
C MET A 334 10.86 12.13 -12.84
N GLU A 335 11.54 11.89 -13.97
CA GLU A 335 13.00 11.77 -14.00
C GLU A 335 13.73 13.10 -13.72
N GLN A 336 13.07 14.23 -13.99
CA GLN A 336 13.61 15.58 -13.75
C GLN A 336 13.27 16.13 -12.36
N MET A 337 12.50 15.39 -11.56
CA MET A 337 12.13 15.73 -10.18
C MET A 337 12.68 14.69 -9.17
N PRO A 338 14.01 14.52 -9.11
CA PRO A 338 14.64 13.47 -8.35
C PRO A 338 14.37 13.52 -6.84
N TYR A 339 14.38 14.71 -6.24
CA TYR A 339 14.12 14.97 -4.83
C TYR A 339 12.69 14.63 -4.44
N THR A 340 11.75 14.88 -5.35
CA THR A 340 10.33 14.54 -5.16
C THR A 340 10.14 13.03 -5.00
N MET A 341 10.72 12.24 -5.91
CA MET A 341 10.70 10.78 -5.78
C MET A 341 11.51 10.28 -4.59
N ALA A 342 12.63 10.92 -4.29
CA ALA A 342 13.44 10.63 -3.11
C ALA A 342 12.66 10.81 -1.80
N THR A 343 11.80 11.84 -1.73
CA THR A 343 10.93 12.10 -0.59
C THR A 343 9.86 11.01 -0.44
N ILE A 344 9.22 10.59 -1.53
CA ILE A 344 8.26 9.47 -1.52
C ILE A 344 8.95 8.18 -1.02
N PHE A 345 10.15 7.89 -1.50
CA PHE A 345 10.90 6.72 -1.05
C PHE A 345 11.35 6.81 0.41
N GLU A 346 11.71 7.99 0.89
CA GLU A 346 12.03 8.19 2.30
C GLU A 346 10.80 7.99 3.19
N VAL A 347 9.60 8.40 2.78
CA VAL A 347 8.37 8.05 3.50
C VAL A 347 8.13 6.54 3.52
N LEU A 348 8.29 5.84 2.40
CA LEU A 348 8.13 4.39 2.35
C LEU A 348 9.15 3.66 3.24
N ARG A 349 10.41 4.13 3.30
CA ARG A 349 11.42 3.60 4.22
C ARG A 349 11.03 3.90 5.66
N TYR A 350 10.75 5.16 5.98
CA TYR A 350 10.56 5.63 7.35
C TYR A 350 9.27 5.10 7.98
N SER A 351 8.17 5.08 7.22
CA SER A 351 6.91 4.42 7.63
C SER A 351 7.09 2.93 7.83
N SER A 352 8.01 2.29 7.09
CA SER A 352 8.32 0.86 7.20
C SER A 352 7.07 -0.01 7.16
N SER A 353 6.15 0.28 6.22
CA SER A 353 4.90 -0.46 6.06
C SER A 353 5.15 -1.97 6.11
N PRO A 354 4.51 -2.72 7.03
CA PRO A 354 4.80 -4.13 7.18
C PRO A 354 4.59 -4.90 5.89
N ILE A 355 5.54 -5.79 5.56
CA ILE A 355 5.33 -6.75 4.49
C ILE A 355 4.32 -7.79 4.99
N VAL A 356 3.26 -8.01 4.21
CA VAL A 356 2.21 -9.00 4.54
C VAL A 356 2.86 -10.34 4.91
N PRO A 357 2.54 -10.93 6.07
CA PRO A 357 3.17 -12.17 6.50
C PRO A 357 3.03 -13.30 5.48
N HIS A 358 4.04 -14.16 5.44
CA HIS A 358 4.08 -15.33 4.56
C HIS A 358 3.73 -16.59 5.36
N VAL A 359 3.26 -17.65 4.69
CA VAL A 359 3.01 -18.95 5.33
C VAL A 359 3.75 -20.04 4.58
N ALA A 360 4.40 -20.94 5.33
CA ALA A 360 5.01 -22.14 4.78
C ALA A 360 3.94 -23.07 4.19
N THR A 361 3.99 -23.33 2.88
CA THR A 361 3.04 -24.19 2.17
C THR A 361 3.38 -25.68 2.29
N GLU A 362 4.64 -25.97 2.62
CA GLU A 362 5.20 -27.31 2.85
C GLU A 362 6.34 -27.20 3.87
N ASP A 363 6.81 -28.34 4.40
CA ASP A 363 7.95 -28.37 5.31
C ASP A 363 9.22 -27.92 4.56
N SER A 364 9.99 -27.02 5.18
CA SER A 364 11.15 -26.39 4.56
C SER A 364 12.22 -26.05 5.61
N VAL A 365 13.28 -25.37 5.18
CA VAL A 365 14.41 -24.96 6.00
C VAL A 365 14.79 -23.51 5.71
N ILE A 366 15.06 -22.72 6.74
CA ILE A 366 15.64 -21.36 6.62
C ILE A 366 16.87 -21.31 7.51
N SER A 367 18.03 -20.94 6.96
CA SER A 367 19.30 -20.85 7.70
C SER A 367 19.61 -22.09 8.57
N GLY A 368 19.30 -23.30 8.07
CA GLY A 368 19.52 -24.56 8.79
C GLY A 368 18.44 -24.93 9.81
N TYR A 369 17.49 -24.04 10.10
CA TYR A 369 16.36 -24.28 11.00
C TYR A 369 15.13 -24.82 10.27
N GLY A 370 14.44 -25.75 10.92
CA GLY A 370 13.26 -26.39 10.37
C GLY A 370 12.03 -25.51 10.43
N VAL A 371 11.28 -25.47 9.34
CA VAL A 371 10.04 -24.71 9.23
C VAL A 371 8.95 -25.62 8.73
N THR A 372 8.09 -26.04 9.65
CA THR A 372 6.94 -26.89 9.32
C THR A 372 5.86 -26.14 8.54
N ARG A 373 5.11 -26.84 7.70
CA ARG A 373 3.93 -26.34 7.00
C ARG A 373 2.96 -25.61 7.94
N GLY A 374 2.41 -24.49 7.47
CA GLY A 374 1.50 -23.64 8.22
C GLY A 374 2.17 -22.64 9.16
N THR A 375 3.50 -22.63 9.27
CA THR A 375 4.22 -21.61 10.05
C THR A 375 4.11 -20.25 9.38
N ILE A 376 3.69 -19.23 10.13
CA ILE A 376 3.70 -17.83 9.67
C ILE A 376 5.14 -17.28 9.76
N VAL A 377 5.63 -16.71 8.67
CA VAL A 377 6.93 -16.04 8.61
C VAL A 377 6.68 -14.52 8.56
N PHE A 378 7.09 -13.83 9.62
CA PHE A 378 7.11 -12.37 9.69
C PHE A 378 8.43 -11.86 9.13
N ILE A 379 8.32 -10.98 8.13
CA ILE A 379 9.44 -10.23 7.59
C ILE A 379 9.53 -8.91 8.33
N ASN A 380 10.56 -8.73 9.17
CA ASN A 380 10.71 -7.49 9.94
C ASN A 380 11.45 -6.41 9.12
N ASN A 381 10.75 -5.83 8.16
CA ASN A 381 11.30 -4.75 7.35
C ASN A 381 11.51 -3.45 8.14
N TYR A 382 10.85 -3.26 9.29
CA TYR A 382 11.11 -2.13 10.19
C TYR A 382 12.55 -2.14 10.69
N VAL A 383 13.07 -3.28 11.15
CA VAL A 383 14.48 -3.40 11.55
C VAL A 383 15.41 -3.14 10.37
N LEU A 384 15.11 -3.69 9.20
CA LEU A 384 15.91 -3.47 7.99
C LEU A 384 15.99 -1.98 7.60
N ASN A 385 14.86 -1.28 7.66
CA ASN A 385 14.76 0.15 7.32
C ASN A 385 15.33 1.08 8.39
N MET A 386 15.41 0.62 9.64
CA MET A 386 15.93 1.39 10.78
C MET A 386 17.35 0.99 11.21
N SER A 387 17.98 0.06 10.48
CA SER A 387 19.32 -0.45 10.79
C SER A 387 20.43 0.53 10.39
N GLU A 388 21.33 0.85 11.33
CA GLU A 388 22.53 1.66 11.07
C GLU A 388 23.54 0.96 10.15
N ASN A 389 23.46 -0.37 10.02
CA ASN A 389 24.30 -1.13 9.09
C ASN A 389 23.89 -0.91 7.63
N SER A 390 22.63 -0.57 7.39
CA SER A 390 22.08 -0.36 6.03
C SER A 390 21.88 1.11 5.71
N TRP A 391 21.58 1.94 6.71
CA TRP A 391 21.20 3.34 6.53
C TRP A 391 22.01 4.26 7.43
N LYS A 392 22.60 5.31 6.85
CA LYS A 392 23.23 6.38 7.63
C LYS A 392 22.17 7.21 8.35
N LYS A 393 22.27 7.33 9.68
CA LYS A 393 21.31 8.05 10.55
C LYS A 393 19.84 7.65 10.23
N PRO A 394 19.45 6.39 10.48
CA PRO A 394 18.15 5.85 10.05
C PRO A 394 16.95 6.55 10.69
N GLN A 395 17.14 7.11 11.89
CA GLN A 395 16.12 7.85 12.65
C GLN A 395 15.88 9.27 12.11
N ASN A 396 16.72 9.75 11.18
CA ASN A 396 16.51 11.04 10.55
C ASN A 396 15.75 10.84 9.24
N PHE A 397 14.65 11.58 9.07
CA PHE A 397 13.98 11.71 7.78
C PHE A 397 14.86 12.55 6.85
N CYS A 398 15.41 11.95 5.80
CA CYS A 398 16.39 12.58 4.91
C CYS A 398 16.20 12.05 3.48
N PRO A 399 15.41 12.74 2.64
CA PRO A 399 15.21 12.37 1.24
C PRO A 399 16.51 12.22 0.45
N GLU A 400 17.54 13.02 0.76
CA GLU A 400 18.81 13.10 0.04
C GLU A 400 19.51 11.74 -0.10
N ARG A 401 19.25 10.80 0.82
CA ARG A 401 19.78 9.43 0.75
C ARG A 401 19.35 8.65 -0.51
N PHE A 402 18.26 9.07 -1.16
CA PHE A 402 17.76 8.48 -2.39
C PHE A 402 18.15 9.28 -3.65
N LEU A 403 18.85 10.42 -3.53
CA LEU A 403 19.36 11.15 -4.69
C LEU A 403 20.55 10.43 -5.33
N GLU A 404 21.46 9.88 -4.51
CA GLU A 404 22.60 9.09 -4.96
C GLU A 404 22.18 7.78 -5.67
N VAL A 405 20.94 7.35 -5.45
CA VAL A 405 20.35 6.09 -5.94
C VAL A 405 19.86 6.21 -7.38
N GLN A 406 19.47 7.42 -7.81
CA GLN A 406 18.91 7.65 -9.15
C GLN A 406 19.91 7.43 -10.29
N LEU A 407 21.22 7.40 -9.98
CA LEU A 407 22.29 7.04 -10.91
C LEU A 407 22.34 5.53 -11.26
N ARG A 408 21.21 4.81 -11.26
CA ARG A 408 21.04 3.39 -11.68
C ARG A 408 21.45 2.32 -10.65
N LYS A 409 21.59 2.63 -9.37
CA LYS A 409 21.88 1.61 -8.34
C LYS A 409 20.63 1.28 -7.54
N ASN A 410 20.02 0.12 -7.80
CA ASN A 410 19.00 -0.43 -6.90
C ASN A 410 19.59 -0.59 -5.49
N LEU A 411 18.98 0.04 -4.48
CA LEU A 411 19.38 -0.17 -3.08
C LEU A 411 18.99 -1.60 -2.67
N PRO A 412 19.96 -2.49 -2.43
CA PRO A 412 19.68 -3.92 -2.23
C PRO A 412 18.83 -4.22 -1.00
N HIS A 413 18.87 -3.33 -0.01
CA HIS A 413 18.21 -3.43 1.30
C HIS A 413 16.89 -2.62 1.38
N PHE A 414 16.53 -1.87 0.34
CA PHE A 414 15.28 -1.09 0.32
C PHE A 414 14.19 -1.88 -0.41
N LEU A 415 13.24 -2.45 0.34
CA LEU A 415 12.21 -3.36 -0.19
C LEU A 415 10.78 -2.82 0.03
N PRO A 416 10.45 -1.58 -0.41
CA PRO A 416 9.16 -0.93 -0.10
C PRO A 416 7.96 -1.68 -0.69
N PHE A 417 8.19 -2.48 -1.73
CA PHE A 417 7.17 -3.23 -2.46
C PHE A 417 7.34 -4.75 -2.32
N SER A 418 8.12 -5.20 -1.33
CA SER A 418 8.56 -6.60 -1.17
C SER A 418 9.34 -7.10 -2.41
N ILE A 419 9.64 -8.40 -2.46
CA ILE A 419 10.36 -9.07 -3.56
C ILE A 419 9.79 -10.48 -3.81
N GLY A 420 10.22 -11.10 -4.91
CA GLY A 420 9.87 -12.47 -5.24
C GLY A 420 8.42 -12.64 -5.73
N LYS A 421 7.87 -13.84 -5.54
CA LYS A 421 6.57 -14.26 -6.11
C LYS A 421 5.39 -13.39 -5.70
N ARG A 422 5.47 -12.78 -4.51
CA ARG A 422 4.41 -11.96 -3.90
C ARG A 422 4.72 -10.46 -3.94
N THR A 423 5.67 -10.03 -4.75
CA THR A 423 5.98 -8.60 -4.96
C THR A 423 4.72 -7.80 -5.32
N CYS A 424 4.65 -6.55 -4.87
CA CYS A 424 3.54 -5.66 -5.18
C CYS A 424 3.38 -5.53 -6.70
N ILE A 425 2.19 -5.83 -7.22
CA ILE A 425 1.90 -5.72 -8.65
C ILE A 425 1.62 -4.27 -9.05
N GLY A 426 1.11 -3.44 -8.13
CA GLY A 426 0.73 -2.05 -8.35
C GLY A 426 1.82 -1.01 -8.09
N GLN A 427 3.09 -1.41 -7.94
CA GLN A 427 4.17 -0.49 -7.56
C GLN A 427 4.32 0.71 -8.54
N ASN A 428 4.07 0.51 -9.83
CA ASN A 428 4.19 1.59 -10.83
C ASN A 428 3.03 2.57 -10.69
N LEU A 429 1.82 2.10 -10.35
CA LEU A 429 0.67 2.95 -10.08
C LEU A 429 0.90 3.81 -8.83
N VAL A 430 1.43 3.20 -7.76
CA VAL A 430 1.75 3.92 -6.51
C VAL A 430 2.78 5.01 -6.76
N ARG A 431 3.85 4.70 -7.52
CA ARG A 431 4.87 5.68 -7.89
C ARG A 431 4.30 6.79 -8.77
N GLY A 432 3.55 6.43 -9.81
CA GLY A 432 3.03 7.38 -10.79
C GLY A 432 1.98 8.33 -10.22
N PHE A 433 0.89 7.80 -9.67
CA PHE A 433 -0.15 8.64 -9.08
C PHE A 433 0.33 9.39 -7.85
N GLY A 434 1.18 8.77 -7.01
CA GLY A 434 1.79 9.46 -5.88
C GLY A 434 2.66 10.65 -6.31
N PHE A 435 3.49 10.48 -7.35
CA PHE A 435 4.30 11.55 -7.92
C PHE A 435 3.44 12.70 -8.47
N ILE A 436 2.42 12.39 -9.28
CA ILE A 436 1.55 13.40 -9.89
C ILE A 436 0.83 14.22 -8.81
N LEU A 437 0.25 13.56 -7.81
CA LEU A 437 -0.45 14.22 -6.71
C LEU A 437 0.49 15.12 -5.92
N LEU A 438 1.61 14.58 -5.45
CA LEU A 438 2.56 15.34 -4.63
C LEU A 438 3.08 16.57 -5.38
N SER A 439 3.52 16.38 -6.62
CA SER A 439 4.14 17.44 -7.41
C SER A 439 3.17 18.57 -7.71
N ASN A 440 1.92 18.25 -8.09
CA ASN A 440 0.93 19.28 -8.42
C ASN A 440 0.37 19.98 -7.16
N ILE A 441 0.22 19.27 -6.03
CA ILE A 441 -0.11 19.92 -4.74
C ILE A 441 0.99 20.91 -4.35
N LEU A 442 2.26 20.50 -4.38
CA LEU A 442 3.38 21.36 -3.98
C LEU A 442 3.67 22.46 -5.01
N LEU A 443 3.31 22.27 -6.28
CA LEU A 443 3.35 23.33 -7.29
C LEU A 443 2.43 24.50 -6.91
N ARG A 444 1.29 24.24 -6.25
CA ARG A 444 0.27 25.25 -5.94
C ARG A 444 0.26 25.71 -4.48
N TYR A 445 0.63 24.87 -3.52
CA TYR A 445 0.45 25.12 -2.10
C TYR A 445 1.73 24.93 -1.28
N ASN A 446 1.89 25.76 -0.26
CA ASN A 446 2.77 25.47 0.88
C ASN A 446 1.97 24.70 1.93
N ILE A 447 2.62 23.73 2.55
CA ILE A 447 2.02 22.84 3.54
C ILE A 447 2.57 23.20 4.93
N SER A 448 1.68 23.32 5.91
CA SER A 448 2.05 23.57 7.30
C SER A 448 1.03 22.93 8.25
N SER A 449 1.25 23.05 9.55
CA SER A 449 0.29 22.64 10.57
C SER A 449 0.23 23.69 11.66
N GLN A 450 -0.95 23.88 12.25
CA GLN A 450 -1.13 24.78 13.40
C GLN A 450 -0.32 24.31 14.61
N ASP A 451 -0.23 22.99 14.79
CA ASP A 451 0.53 22.37 15.87
C ASP A 451 1.12 21.03 15.38
N ILE A 452 2.44 21.03 15.20
CA ILE A 452 3.22 19.88 14.74
C ILE A 452 3.08 18.68 15.69
N SER A 453 2.81 18.90 16.98
CA SER A 453 2.66 17.84 17.96
C SER A 453 1.38 16.99 17.76
N ASN A 454 0.39 17.54 17.04
CA ASN A 454 -0.83 16.82 16.67
C ASN A 454 -0.61 15.82 15.52
N ILE A 455 0.51 15.95 14.79
CA ILE A 455 0.87 15.03 13.70
C ILE A 455 1.43 13.72 14.27
N LYS A 456 0.51 12.83 14.67
CA LYS A 456 0.80 11.49 15.17
C LYS A 456 0.97 10.51 14.02
N ILE A 457 2.18 9.99 13.86
CA ILE A 457 2.54 8.98 12.86
C ILE A 457 3.07 7.76 13.59
N ASN A 458 2.47 6.60 13.33
CA ASN A 458 2.89 5.36 13.96
C ASN A 458 4.09 4.76 13.19
N PRO A 459 5.15 4.30 13.88
CA PRO A 459 6.21 3.54 13.24
C PRO A 459 5.66 2.22 12.69
N ALA A 460 6.33 1.66 11.67
CA ALA A 460 5.93 0.41 10.99
C ALA A 460 4.45 0.40 10.56
N SER A 461 3.97 1.52 10.00
CA SER A 461 2.62 1.66 9.47
C SER A 461 2.60 2.70 8.36
N LEU A 462 2.10 2.30 7.18
CA LEU A 462 1.71 3.26 6.14
C LEU A 462 0.28 3.76 6.35
N ALA A 463 -0.57 2.96 7.00
CA ALA A 463 -1.96 3.33 7.25
C ALA A 463 -2.05 4.39 8.33
N LEU A 464 -2.90 5.39 8.08
CA LEU A 464 -3.39 6.38 9.03
C LEU A 464 -4.87 6.11 9.33
N PRO A 465 -5.40 6.49 10.50
CA PRO A 465 -6.84 6.49 10.74
C PRO A 465 -7.57 7.36 9.71
N ALA A 466 -8.85 7.07 9.42
CA ALA A 466 -9.63 7.84 8.45
C ALA A 466 -9.74 9.32 8.83
N ASN A 467 -10.00 9.58 10.12
CA ASN A 467 -9.81 10.89 10.73
C ASN A 467 -8.43 10.94 11.40
N CYS A 468 -7.45 11.58 10.76
CA CYS A 468 -6.10 11.69 11.30
C CYS A 468 -5.83 13.09 11.86
N PHE A 469 -4.91 13.85 11.27
CA PHE A 469 -4.59 15.22 11.66
C PHE A 469 -4.85 16.16 10.48
N PRO A 470 -5.33 17.38 10.71
CA PRO A 470 -5.50 18.35 9.65
C PRO A 470 -4.17 19.01 9.28
N LEU A 471 -4.12 19.57 8.08
CA LEU A 471 -3.00 20.37 7.58
C LEU A 471 -3.50 21.72 7.07
N ILE A 472 -2.63 22.73 7.06
CA ILE A 472 -2.92 24.04 6.50
C ILE A 472 -2.26 24.12 5.13
N LEU A 473 -3.06 24.41 4.11
CA LEU A 473 -2.61 24.68 2.75
C LEU A 473 -2.68 26.19 2.51
N THR A 474 -1.57 26.79 2.09
CA THR A 474 -1.53 28.21 1.71
C THR A 474 -1.08 28.33 0.26
N ALA A 475 -1.86 29.02 -0.57
CA ALA A 475 -1.53 29.20 -1.98
C ALA A 475 -0.15 29.85 -2.13
N ARG A 476 0.66 29.32 -3.06
CA ARG A 476 1.97 29.89 -3.39
C ARG A 476 1.78 31.15 -4.21
N SER A 477 2.51 32.20 -3.84
CA SER A 477 2.62 33.43 -4.61
C SER A 477 3.55 33.23 -5.81
N SER A 478 3.11 32.47 -6.82
CA SER A 478 3.72 32.57 -8.15
C SER A 478 3.15 33.79 -8.85
N ILE A 479 3.96 34.45 -9.69
CA ILE A 479 3.61 35.68 -10.45
C ILE A 479 2.25 35.58 -11.18
N LEU A 480 1.79 34.35 -11.49
CA LEU A 480 0.51 34.06 -12.14
C LEU A 480 -0.72 34.11 -11.21
N LEU A 481 -0.59 33.84 -9.91
CA LEU A 481 -1.73 33.96 -8.98
C LEU A 481 -2.16 35.43 -8.86
N ILE A 482 -1.20 36.35 -8.90
CA ILE A 482 -1.45 37.79 -8.94
C ILE A 482 -2.21 38.17 -10.23
N ILE A 483 -1.89 37.54 -11.37
CA ILE A 483 -2.57 37.81 -12.65
C ILE A 483 -3.98 37.22 -12.67
N SER A 484 -4.19 35.99 -12.17
CA SER A 484 -5.53 35.38 -12.07
C SER A 484 -6.45 36.15 -11.10
N ILE A 485 -5.93 36.50 -9.92
CA ILE A 485 -6.63 37.34 -8.94
C ILE A 485 -6.86 38.75 -9.51
N ALA A 486 -5.91 39.35 -10.22
CA ALA A 486 -6.11 40.66 -10.86
C ALA A 486 -7.12 40.61 -12.01
N LEU A 487 -7.25 39.49 -12.74
CA LEU A 487 -8.25 39.31 -13.79
C LEU A 487 -9.65 39.04 -13.21
N GLN A 488 -9.76 38.27 -12.13
CA GLN A 488 -11.03 38.09 -11.40
C GLN A 488 -11.50 39.38 -10.72
N VAL A 489 -10.60 40.16 -10.12
CA VAL A 489 -10.94 41.46 -9.49
C VAL A 489 -11.34 42.50 -10.55
N ARG A 490 -10.75 42.47 -11.76
CA ARG A 490 -11.17 43.34 -12.88
C ARG A 490 -12.55 43.00 -13.42
N HIS A 491 -12.97 41.73 -13.40
CA HIS A 491 -14.33 41.34 -13.82
C HIS A 491 -15.41 41.70 -12.80
N ILE A 492 -15.08 41.82 -11.52
CA ILE A 492 -16.01 42.26 -10.47
C ILE A 492 -16.13 43.80 -10.43
N SER A 493 -15.21 44.53 -11.08
CA SER A 493 -15.21 45.99 -11.12
C SER A 493 -15.87 46.61 -12.37
N ILE A 494 -16.50 45.79 -13.23
CA ILE A 494 -17.20 46.23 -14.47
C ILE A 494 -18.67 45.73 -14.51
N LEU A 495 -19.21 45.26 -13.38
CA LEU A 495 -20.65 45.11 -13.14
C LEU A 495 -21.04 46.00 -11.97
#